data_AF-A0A7X7XW25-F1
#
_entry.id   AF-A0A7X7XW25-F1
#
_cell.length_a   1.000
_cell.length_b   1.000
_cell.length_c   1.000
_cell.angle_alpha   90.00
_cell.angle_beta   90.00
_cell.angle_gamma   90.00
#
_symmetry.space_group_name_H-M   'P 1'
#
loop_
_entity.id
_entity.type
_entity.pdbx_description
1 polymer ?
#
loop_
_entity_poly.entity_id
_entity_poly.type
_entity_poly.pdbx_seq_one_letter_code
_entity_poly.pdbx_strand_id
1 'polypeptide(L)'
;MKIQGEIPKVSKVYDSQKNINKADMVNKATSKKDVVFISSQGKDFQTVMKALKNVPDIRKDKVKKLQSQIESGDYKVSGKDIADSILKNITEKKI
;
A
#
# COMPACT_ATOMS: atom_id res chain seq x y z
N MET A 1 -47.26 -73.45 -2.23
CA MET A 1 -46.63 -72.18 -1.81
C MET A 1 -45.37 -72.00 -2.65
N LYS A 2 -45.31 -71.00 -3.55
CA LYS A 2 -44.14 -70.71 -4.41
C LYS A 2 -43.63 -69.33 -4.02
N ILE A 3 -42.42 -69.27 -3.45
CA ILE A 3 -41.72 -68.04 -3.09
C ILE A 3 -40.91 -67.56 -4.30
N GLN A 4 -41.36 -66.50 -4.98
CA GLN A 4 -40.52 -65.76 -5.91
C GLN A 4 -39.87 -64.61 -5.13
N GLY A 5 -38.64 -64.84 -4.68
CA GLY A 5 -37.78 -63.81 -4.11
C GLY A 5 -37.10 -63.03 -5.22
N GLU A 6 -37.27 -61.71 -5.23
CA GLU A 6 -36.53 -60.81 -6.12
C GLU A 6 -35.04 -60.84 -5.74
N ILE A 7 -34.18 -61.11 -6.72
CA ILE A 7 -32.72 -61.06 -6.55
C ILE A 7 -32.29 -59.60 -6.73
N PRO A 8 -31.73 -58.92 -5.70
CA PRO A 8 -31.30 -57.53 -5.85
C PRO A 8 -30.08 -57.43 -6.77
N LYS A 9 -30.17 -56.55 -7.78
CA LYS A 9 -29.13 -56.29 -8.80
C LYS A 9 -27.85 -55.73 -8.15
N VAL A 10 -26.89 -56.60 -7.87
CA VAL A 10 -25.56 -56.26 -7.33
C VAL A 10 -24.58 -55.67 -8.36
N SER A 11 -24.97 -55.43 -9.62
CA SER A 11 -24.02 -54.85 -10.60
C SER A 11 -23.66 -53.39 -10.32
N LYS A 12 -24.51 -52.64 -9.62
CA LYS A 12 -24.28 -51.21 -9.33
C LYS A 12 -23.16 -50.93 -8.32
N VAL A 13 -22.85 -51.89 -7.45
CA VAL A 13 -21.79 -51.72 -6.43
C VAL A 13 -20.39 -51.90 -7.01
N TYR A 14 -20.24 -52.64 -8.12
CA TYR A 14 -18.92 -52.83 -8.75
C TYR A 14 -18.48 -51.60 -9.57
N ASP A 15 -19.42 -50.89 -10.21
CA ASP A 15 -19.12 -49.64 -10.94
C ASP A 15 -18.79 -48.46 -10.00
N SER A 16 -19.28 -48.50 -8.76
CA SER A 16 -19.04 -47.48 -7.73
C SER A 16 -17.57 -47.41 -7.28
N GLN A 17 -16.75 -48.42 -7.57
CA GLN A 17 -15.37 -48.49 -7.10
C GLN A 17 -14.34 -47.94 -8.11
N LYS A 18 -14.76 -47.59 -9.33
CA LYS A 18 -13.87 -47.05 -10.38
C LYS A 18 -13.76 -45.52 -10.41
N ASN A 19 -14.56 -44.81 -9.61
CA ASN A 19 -14.49 -43.35 -9.46
C ASN A 19 -14.09 -42.96 -8.04
N ILE A 20 -13.00 -43.55 -7.52
CA ILE A 20 -12.34 -43.03 -6.33
C ILE A 20 -11.64 -41.73 -6.76
N ASN A 21 -12.27 -40.62 -6.37
CA ASN A 21 -11.85 -39.24 -6.49
C ASN A 21 -10.34 -39.02 -6.23
N LYS A 22 -9.50 -39.25 -7.24
CA LYS A 22 -8.11 -38.77 -7.31
C LYS A 22 -8.02 -37.34 -7.86
N ALA A 23 -9.11 -36.58 -7.80
CA ALA A 23 -9.16 -35.18 -8.17
C ALA A 23 -9.48 -34.23 -6.99
N ASP A 24 -9.77 -34.76 -5.79
CA ASP A 24 -10.06 -33.93 -4.61
C ASP A 24 -8.86 -33.69 -3.69
N MET A 25 -7.72 -34.36 -3.92
CA MET A 25 -6.49 -34.14 -3.15
C MET A 25 -5.55 -33.08 -3.75
N VAL A 26 -5.90 -32.45 -4.88
CA VAL A 26 -5.08 -31.36 -5.46
C VAL A 26 -5.52 -29.98 -4.97
N ASN A 27 -6.73 -29.84 -4.42
CA ASN A 27 -7.29 -28.54 -4.03
C ASN A 27 -7.19 -28.19 -2.54
N LYS A 28 -6.45 -28.98 -1.74
CA LYS A 28 -6.19 -28.67 -0.32
C LYS A 28 -4.73 -28.36 0.00
N ALA A 29 -3.93 -28.03 -1.00
CA ALA A 29 -2.85 -27.08 -0.81
C ALA A 29 -3.43 -25.67 -1.05
N THR A 30 -4.33 -25.23 -0.17
CA THR A 30 -4.49 -23.80 0.04
C THR A 30 -3.12 -23.32 0.43
N SER A 31 -2.37 -22.80 -0.54
CA SER A 31 -1.23 -21.91 -0.31
C SER A 31 -1.68 -21.03 0.84
N LYS A 32 -1.09 -21.23 2.03
CA LYS A 32 -1.34 -20.36 3.16
C LYS A 32 -0.99 -18.99 2.63
N LYS A 33 -2.00 -18.19 2.26
CA LYS A 33 -1.77 -16.83 1.78
C LYS A 33 -1.03 -16.17 2.91
N ASP A 34 0.23 -15.83 2.68
CA ASP A 34 1.03 -15.11 3.65
C ASP A 34 0.22 -13.87 4.06
N VAL A 35 -0.18 -13.85 5.33
CA VAL A 35 -0.99 -12.76 5.86
C VAL A 35 -0.02 -11.63 6.18
N VAL A 36 0.08 -10.66 5.28
CA VAL A 36 0.91 -9.47 5.48
C VAL A 36 0.18 -8.55 6.47
N PHE A 37 0.62 -8.56 7.73
CA PHE A 37 0.21 -7.57 8.71
C PHE A 37 1.06 -6.30 8.54
N ILE A 38 0.52 -5.31 7.85
CA ILE A 38 1.12 -3.97 7.78
C ILE A 38 0.86 -3.29 9.12
N SER A 39 1.92 -2.88 9.81
CA SER A 39 1.79 -2.10 11.05
C SER A 39 0.99 -0.83 10.82
N SER A 40 0.21 -0.39 11.81
CA SER A 40 -0.55 0.87 11.72
C SER A 40 0.38 2.05 11.43
N GLN A 41 1.54 2.08 12.08
CA GLN A 41 2.59 3.07 11.88
C GLN A 41 3.13 3.08 10.43
N GLY A 42 3.25 1.91 9.80
CA GLY A 42 3.68 1.81 8.40
C GLY A 42 2.64 2.38 7.43
N LYS A 43 1.34 2.18 7.70
CA LYS A 43 0.25 2.80 6.93
C LYS A 43 0.23 4.32 7.10
N ASP A 44 0.44 4.79 8.32
CA ASP A 44 0.48 6.22 8.62
C ASP A 44 1.66 6.88 7.92
N PHE A 45 2.84 6.27 7.98
CA PHE A 45 4.03 6.72 7.27
C PHE A 45 3.80 6.79 5.77
N GLN A 46 3.21 5.75 5.16
CA GLN A 46 2.91 5.76 3.73
C GLN A 46 1.90 6.85 3.36
N THR A 47 0.93 7.12 4.23
CA THR A 47 -0.08 8.17 4.03
C THR A 47 0.56 9.57 4.07
N VAL A 48 1.41 9.82 5.06
CA VAL A 48 2.16 11.08 5.18
C VAL A 48 3.11 11.25 3.99
N MET A 49 3.84 10.20 3.59
CA MET A 49 4.73 10.26 2.43
C MET A 49 3.99 10.55 1.13
N LYS A 50 2.79 9.97 0.93
CA LYS A 50 1.94 10.30 -0.21
C LYS A 50 1.49 11.76 -0.17
N ALA A 51 1.09 12.27 1.00
CA ALA A 51 0.70 13.67 1.16
C ALA A 51 1.87 14.62 0.86
N LEU A 52 3.07 14.31 1.34
CA LEU A 52 4.29 15.10 1.07
C LEU A 52 4.66 15.13 -0.41
N LYS A 53 4.51 14.01 -1.14
CA LYS A 53 4.74 13.95 -2.60
C LYS A 53 3.78 14.83 -3.40
N ASN A 54 2.57 15.04 -2.89
CA ASN A 54 1.58 15.89 -3.54
C ASN A 54 1.78 17.38 -3.24
N VAL A 55 2.71 17.73 -2.33
CA VAL A 55 3.05 19.12 -2.08
C VAL A 55 3.86 19.65 -3.26
N PRO A 56 3.44 20.76 -3.89
CA PRO A 56 4.21 21.35 -4.98
C PRO A 56 5.57 21.84 -4.49
N ASP A 57 6.62 21.62 -5.28
CA ASP A 57 7.98 22.10 -5.01
C ASP A 57 8.01 23.62 -4.80
N ILE A 58 7.13 24.35 -5.51
CA ILE A 58 7.02 25.80 -5.45
C ILE A 58 5.74 26.20 -4.72
N ARG A 59 5.91 26.87 -3.58
CA ARG A 59 4.81 27.50 -2.82
C ARG A 59 4.44 28.85 -3.44
N LYS A 60 3.64 28.81 -4.52
CA LYS A 60 3.23 29.98 -5.30
C LYS A 60 2.70 31.14 -4.45
N ASP A 61 1.94 30.85 -3.39
CA ASP A 61 1.37 31.88 -2.51
C ASP A 61 2.45 32.72 -1.80
N LYS A 62 3.52 32.07 -1.34
CA LYS A 62 4.64 32.77 -0.70
C LYS A 62 5.43 33.60 -1.69
N VAL A 63 5.65 33.06 -2.89
CA VAL A 63 6.35 33.78 -3.97
C VAL A 63 5.57 35.03 -4.34
N LYS A 64 4.26 34.91 -4.55
CA LYS A 64 3.39 36.04 -4.87
C LYS A 64 3.39 37.11 -3.76
N LYS A 65 3.31 36.70 -2.49
CA LYS A 65 3.37 37.62 -1.35
C LYS A 65 4.69 38.39 -1.33
N LEU A 66 5.82 37.69 -1.47
CA LEU A 66 7.14 38.32 -1.50
C LEU A 66 7.29 39.26 -2.69
N GLN A 67 6.82 38.85 -3.88
CA GLN A 67 6.82 39.69 -5.07
C GLN A 67 6.04 40.99 -4.84
N SER A 68 4.83 40.92 -4.28
CA SER A 68 4.05 42.11 -3.96
C SER A 68 4.72 43.01 -2.92
N GLN A 69 5.43 42.44 -1.93
CA GLN A 69 6.19 43.22 -0.95
C GLN A 69 7.40 43.93 -1.59
N ILE A 70 8.02 43.31 -2.60
CA ILE A 70 9.11 43.92 -3.36
C ILE A 70 8.56 45.04 -4.25
N GLU A 71 7.46 44.81 -4.97
CA GLU A 71 6.82 45.80 -5.84
C GLU A 71 6.32 47.03 -5.08
N SER A 72 5.81 46.84 -3.86
CA SER A 72 5.38 47.95 -2.98
C SER A 72 6.54 48.69 -2.30
N GLY A 73 7.77 48.17 -2.39
CA GLY A 73 8.94 48.73 -1.68
C GLY A 73 8.98 48.44 -0.18
N ASP A 74 8.03 47.65 0.34
CA ASP A 74 7.94 47.26 1.76
C ASP A 74 8.86 46.09 2.13
N TYR A 75 9.57 45.51 1.15
CA TYR A 75 10.56 44.47 1.39
C TYR A 75 11.86 45.04 1.96
N LYS A 76 11.90 45.18 3.30
CA LYS A 76 13.08 45.64 4.05
C LYS A 76 13.88 44.44 4.55
N VAL A 77 15.10 44.30 4.05
CA VAL A 77 16.07 43.32 4.53
C VAL A 77 17.10 44.04 5.38
N SER A 78 17.33 43.57 6.61
CA SER A 78 18.38 44.14 7.45
C SER A 78 19.75 43.54 7.11
N GLY A 79 20.83 44.29 7.37
CA GLY A 79 22.19 43.75 7.21
C GLY A 79 22.46 42.52 8.07
N LYS A 80 21.76 42.40 9.22
CA LYS A 80 21.82 41.22 10.08
C LYS A 80 21.20 39.99 9.41
N ASP A 81 20.03 40.14 8.77
CA ASP A 81 19.37 39.03 8.07
C ASP A 81 20.23 38.47 6.93
N ILE A 82 20.99 39.35 6.27
CA ILE A 82 21.95 38.96 5.22
C ILE A 82 23.11 38.17 5.84
N ALA A 83 23.71 38.69 6.92
CA ALA A 83 24.81 38.00 7.61
C ALA A 83 24.37 36.62 8.13
N ASP A 84 23.20 36.54 8.77
CA ASP A 84 22.63 35.28 9.26
C ASP A 84 22.38 34.29 8.12
N SER A 85 21.88 34.77 6.97
CA SER A 85 21.68 33.92 5.78
C SER A 85 23.00 33.38 5.23
N ILE A 86 24.06 34.21 5.17
CA ILE A 86 25.39 33.79 4.72
C ILE A 86 25.97 32.74 5.65
N LEU A 87 25.94 32.99 6.96
CA LEU A 87 26.46 32.06 7.97
C LEU A 87 25.72 30.73 7.92
N LYS A 88 24.38 30.77 7.84
CA LYS A 88 23.55 29.57 7.74
C LYS A 88 23.90 28.72 6.52
N ASN A 89 24.05 29.32 5.34
CA ASN A 89 24.44 28.60 4.12
C ASN A 89 25.82 27.95 4.25
N ILE A 90 26.77 28.61 4.92
CA ILE A 90 28.12 28.07 5.13
C ILE A 90 28.08 26.89 6.11
N THR A 91 27.27 26.97 7.18
CA THR A 91 27.14 25.89 8.17
C THR A 91 26.37 24.68 7.65
N GLU A 92 25.30 24.88 6.86
CA GLU A 92 24.50 23.78 6.30
C GLU A 92 25.24 23.01 5.21
N LYS A 93 26.14 23.68 4.46
CA LYS A 93 26.98 23.03 3.44
C LYS A 93 28.09 22.15 4.04
N LYS A 94 28.32 22.20 5.36
CA LYS A 94 29.40 21.48 6.04
C LYS A 94 28.99 20.09 6.57
N ILE A 95 27.85 19.56 6.13
CA ILE A 95 27.33 18.23 6.48
C ILE A 95 27.31 17.36 5.23
#